data_AF-A0A1T3BTN0-F1
#
_entry.id   AF-A0A1T3BTN0-F1
#
_cell.length_a   1.000
_cell.length_b   1.000
_cell.length_c   1.000
_cell.angle_alpha   90.00
_cell.angle_beta   90.00
_cell.angle_gamma   90.00
#
_symmetry.space_group_name_H-M   'P 1'
#
loop_
_entity.id
_entity.type
_entity.pdbx_description
1 polymer ?
#
loop_
_entity_poly.entity_id
_entity_poly.type
_entity_poly.pdbx_seq_one_letter_code
_entity_poly.pdbx_strand_id
1 'polypeptide(L)'
;MEKKLRARRKSYRRKLYKKITFFCIVLFCVLTFYFVVKTIISHFFFKQEIVQEEPVKLVIPTFDFRVYCKEIAALAVPDMVQQVYQRCFSLESEAFFTIRKMWEDSSDDAKKKCIKIIRPGDGNYFLFRDCLLGEQEKNEGSSQGHHRF
;
A
#
# COMPACT_ATOMS: atom_id res chain seq x y z
N MET A 1 56.78 -52.91 31.08
CA MET A 1 56.80 -51.84 30.05
C MET A 1 55.42 -51.32 29.63
N GLU A 2 54.31 -52.02 29.89
CA GLU A 2 52.97 -51.64 29.41
C GLU A 2 52.36 -50.35 30.00
N LYS A 3 52.67 -50.01 31.27
CA LYS A 3 52.11 -48.83 31.94
C LYS A 3 52.57 -47.50 31.30
N LYS A 4 53.82 -47.43 30.81
CA LYS A 4 54.37 -46.26 30.09
C LYS A 4 53.74 -46.07 28.70
N LEU A 5 53.42 -47.17 28.00
CA LEU A 5 52.75 -47.14 26.69
C LEU A 5 51.28 -46.67 26.79
N ARG A 6 50.57 -47.06 27.85
CA ARG A 6 49.20 -46.56 28.14
C ARG A 6 49.16 -45.06 28.43
N ALA A 7 50.12 -44.54 29.21
CA ALA A 7 50.20 -43.11 29.52
C ALA A 7 50.45 -42.24 28.27
N ARG A 8 51.33 -42.68 27.35
CA ARG A 8 51.58 -42.00 26.07
C ARG A 8 50.35 -41.95 25.16
N ARG A 9 49.57 -43.04 25.05
CA ARG A 9 48.29 -43.05 24.29
C ARG A 9 47.22 -42.11 24.87
N LYS A 10 47.16 -41.95 26.21
CA LYS A 10 46.20 -41.05 26.88
C LYS A 10 46.53 -39.57 26.61
N SER A 11 47.81 -39.23 26.59
CA SER A 11 48.29 -37.89 26.24
C SER A 11 48.03 -37.53 24.76
N TYR A 12 48.26 -38.48 23.85
CA TYR A 12 47.99 -38.29 22.42
C TYR A 12 46.50 -38.11 22.12
N ARG A 13 45.63 -38.91 22.75
CA ARG A 13 44.17 -38.78 22.63
C ARG A 13 43.63 -37.45 23.15
N ARG A 14 44.19 -36.87 24.22
CA ARG A 14 43.78 -35.54 24.71
C ARG A 14 44.10 -34.42 23.72
N LYS A 15 45.25 -34.50 23.03
CA LYS A 15 45.61 -33.53 21.99
C LYS A 15 44.69 -33.67 20.76
N LEU A 16 44.39 -34.91 20.37
CA LEU A 16 43.47 -35.19 19.28
C LEU A 16 42.04 -34.70 19.61
N TYR A 17 41.56 -34.98 20.82
CA TYR A 17 40.25 -34.54 21.28
C TYR A 17 40.12 -33.02 21.27
N LYS A 18 41.12 -32.27 21.79
CA LYS A 18 41.12 -30.80 21.71
C LYS A 18 41.02 -30.25 20.28
N LYS A 19 41.72 -30.87 19.31
CA LYS A 19 41.60 -30.48 17.89
C LYS A 19 40.21 -30.77 17.34
N ILE A 20 39.66 -31.94 17.63
CA ILE A 20 38.31 -32.34 17.19
C ILE A 20 37.25 -31.40 17.80
N THR A 21 37.34 -31.11 19.11
CA THR A 21 36.43 -30.18 19.79
C THR A 21 36.48 -28.78 19.16
N PHE A 22 37.67 -28.29 18.80
CA PHE A 22 37.80 -27.01 18.12
C PHE A 22 37.08 -27.00 16.76
N PHE A 23 37.29 -28.04 15.94
CA PHE A 23 36.58 -28.18 14.67
C PHE A 23 35.05 -28.28 14.84
N CYS A 24 34.56 -29.01 15.85
CA CYS A 24 33.13 -29.10 16.12
C CYS A 24 32.53 -27.75 16.54
N ILE A 25 33.23 -26.96 17.35
CA ILE A 25 32.76 -25.62 17.76
C ILE A 25 32.67 -24.70 16.54
N VAL A 26 33.69 -24.68 15.69
CA VAL A 26 33.70 -23.84 14.48
C VAL A 26 32.57 -24.23 13.52
N LEU A 27 32.38 -25.53 13.28
CA LEU A 27 31.26 -26.02 12.45
C LEU A 27 29.90 -25.61 13.02
N PHE A 28 29.73 -25.70 14.34
CA PHE A 28 28.49 -25.30 14.99
C PHE A 28 28.22 -23.80 14.83
N CYS A 29 29.24 -22.95 14.98
CA CYS A 29 29.12 -21.51 14.74
C CYS A 29 28.71 -21.17 13.29
N VAL A 30 29.25 -21.88 12.30
CA VAL A 30 28.89 -21.65 10.89
C VAL A 30 27.43 -22.05 10.62
N LEU A 31 27.00 -23.18 11.18
CA LEU A 31 25.61 -23.66 11.01
C LEU A 31 24.60 -22.72 11.69
N THR A 32 24.88 -22.23 12.89
CA THR A 32 23.99 -21.29 13.58
C THR A 32 23.93 -19.95 12.83
N PHE A 33 25.07 -19.46 12.33
CA PHE A 33 25.10 -18.24 11.52
C PHE A 33 24.28 -18.38 10.24
N TYR A 34 24.42 -19.51 9.53
CA TYR A 34 23.61 -19.81 8.35
C TYR A 34 22.11 -19.82 8.65
N PHE A 35 21.71 -20.45 9.77
CA PHE A 35 20.31 -20.51 10.18
C PHE A 35 19.74 -19.12 10.50
N VAL A 36 20.50 -18.28 11.21
CA VAL A 36 20.10 -16.91 11.53
C VAL A 36 19.94 -16.07 10.27
N VAL A 37 20.90 -16.11 9.34
CA VAL A 37 20.81 -15.38 8.06
C VAL A 37 19.60 -15.83 7.26
N LYS A 38 19.35 -17.15 7.16
CA LYS A 38 18.17 -17.68 6.47
C LYS A 38 16.87 -17.21 7.11
N THR A 39 16.77 -17.21 8.43
CA THR A 39 15.58 -16.73 9.15
C THR A 39 15.35 -15.24 8.94
N ILE A 40 16.40 -14.42 8.94
CA ILE A 40 16.28 -12.98 8.65
C ILE A 40 15.79 -12.77 7.22
N ILE A 41 16.39 -13.43 6.23
CA ILE A 41 15.96 -13.32 4.83
C ILE A 41 14.51 -13.79 4.67
N SER A 42 14.14 -14.91 5.28
CA SER A 42 12.77 -15.43 5.27
C SER A 42 11.80 -14.44 5.91
N HIS A 43 12.14 -13.86 7.05
CA HIS A 43 11.27 -12.91 7.76
C HIS A 43 11.16 -11.57 7.00
N PHE A 44 12.21 -11.14 6.29
CA PHE A 44 12.15 -9.97 5.42
C PHE A 44 11.33 -10.24 4.15
N PHE A 45 11.50 -11.40 3.52
CA PHE A 45 10.69 -11.79 2.36
C PHE A 45 9.21 -11.96 2.71
N PHE A 46 8.91 -12.62 3.83
CA PHE A 46 7.51 -12.82 4.27
C PHE A 46 6.83 -11.52 4.71
N LYS A 47 7.60 -10.53 5.18
CA LYS A 47 7.08 -9.20 5.48
C LYS A 47 6.99 -8.30 4.24
N GLN A 48 7.63 -8.69 3.14
CA GLN A 48 7.54 -8.04 1.82
C GLN A 48 6.43 -8.60 0.92
N GLU A 49 5.70 -9.63 1.33
CA GLU A 49 4.35 -9.91 0.81
C GLU A 49 3.35 -8.83 1.30
N ILE A 50 3.68 -7.55 1.08
CA ILE A 50 2.67 -6.55 0.88
C ILE A 50 2.02 -6.97 -0.43
N VAL A 51 0.79 -7.44 -0.33
CA VAL A 51 -0.15 -7.68 -1.44
C VAL A 51 0.05 -6.58 -2.48
N GLN A 52 0.87 -6.84 -3.50
CA GLN A 52 0.75 -6.15 -4.77
C GLN A 52 -0.53 -6.69 -5.37
N GLU A 53 -1.66 -6.14 -4.91
CA GLU A 53 -2.84 -6.05 -5.76
C GLU A 53 -2.32 -5.46 -7.06
N GLU A 54 -2.31 -6.29 -8.09
CA GLU A 54 -2.10 -5.91 -9.48
C GLU A 54 -2.66 -4.50 -9.68
N PRO A 55 -1.91 -3.54 -10.24
CA PRO A 55 -2.40 -2.17 -10.39
C PRO A 55 -3.57 -2.22 -11.37
N VAL A 56 -4.76 -2.47 -10.83
CA VAL A 56 -6.03 -2.28 -11.52
C VAL A 56 -5.96 -0.82 -11.93
N LYS A 57 -5.75 -0.58 -13.24
CA LYS A 57 -5.73 0.76 -13.79
C LYS A 57 -6.98 1.44 -13.27
N LEU A 58 -6.81 2.36 -12.31
CA LEU A 58 -7.93 3.09 -11.77
C LEU A 58 -8.47 3.91 -12.94
N VAL A 59 -9.67 3.55 -13.37
CA VAL A 59 -10.42 4.29 -14.39
C VAL A 59 -11.36 5.24 -13.66
N ILE A 60 -11.53 6.43 -14.21
CA ILE A 60 -12.53 7.37 -13.72
C ILE A 60 -13.90 6.68 -13.79
N PRO A 61 -14.64 6.58 -12.66
CA PRO A 61 -15.96 5.98 -12.68
C PRO A 61 -16.89 6.76 -13.62
N THR A 62 -17.67 6.02 -14.39
CA THR A 62 -18.61 6.60 -15.35
C THR A 62 -19.96 6.83 -14.66
N PHE A 63 -20.32 8.10 -14.45
CA PHE A 63 -21.66 8.52 -14.06
C PHE A 63 -22.40 9.09 -15.26
N ASP A 64 -23.68 8.77 -15.40
CA ASP A 64 -24.56 9.37 -16.41
C ASP A 64 -25.18 10.65 -15.85
N PHE A 65 -24.45 11.76 -15.99
CA PHE A 65 -24.93 13.07 -15.54
C PHE A 65 -26.18 13.55 -16.29
N ARG A 66 -26.52 12.99 -17.47
CA ARG A 66 -27.75 13.34 -18.18
C ARG A 66 -28.97 12.81 -17.44
N VAL A 67 -28.90 11.57 -16.96
CA VAL A 67 -29.95 10.95 -16.15
C VAL A 67 -30.04 11.67 -14.81
N TYR A 68 -28.92 11.85 -14.12
CA TYR A 68 -28.87 12.56 -12.85
C TYR A 68 -29.46 13.97 -12.94
N CYS A 69 -29.05 14.78 -13.90
CA CYS A 69 -29.58 16.14 -14.05
C CYS A 69 -31.04 16.18 -14.47
N LYS A 70 -31.54 15.14 -15.15
CA LYS A 70 -32.96 15.01 -15.47
C LYS A 70 -33.78 14.70 -14.21
N GLU A 71 -33.27 13.86 -13.31
CA GLU A 71 -33.87 13.58 -12.02
C GLU A 71 -33.90 14.82 -11.12
N ILE A 72 -32.79 15.56 -11.05
CA ILE A 72 -32.71 16.84 -10.31
C ILE A 72 -33.69 17.87 -10.89
N ALA A 73 -33.76 18.00 -12.21
CA ALA A 73 -34.67 18.93 -12.87
C ALA A 73 -36.15 18.54 -12.66
N ALA A 74 -36.47 17.25 -12.53
CA ALA A 74 -37.83 16.78 -12.25
C ALA A 74 -38.33 17.18 -10.85
N LEU A 75 -37.42 17.47 -9.90
CA LEU A 75 -37.76 17.99 -8.58
C LEU A 75 -38.04 19.50 -8.56
N ALA A 76 -37.73 20.20 -9.65
CA ALA A 76 -37.92 21.64 -9.77
C ALA A 76 -39.36 22.02 -10.13
N VAL A 77 -39.71 23.28 -9.91
CA VAL A 77 -40.98 23.87 -10.37
C VAL A 77 -41.05 23.76 -11.90
N PRO A 78 -42.21 23.41 -12.50
CA PRO A 78 -42.34 23.13 -13.94
C PRO A 78 -41.74 24.19 -14.86
N ASP A 79 -41.85 25.46 -14.49
CA ASP A 79 -41.34 26.61 -15.27
C ASP A 79 -39.80 26.74 -15.23
N MET A 80 -39.16 26.14 -14.22
CA MET A 80 -37.70 26.20 -14.01
C MET A 80 -36.96 24.93 -14.42
N VAL A 81 -37.66 23.86 -14.81
CA VAL A 81 -37.07 22.54 -15.12
C VAL A 81 -35.92 22.65 -16.13
N GLN A 82 -36.12 23.43 -17.20
CA GLN A 82 -35.10 23.60 -18.24
C GLN A 82 -33.87 24.36 -17.73
N GLN A 83 -34.05 25.39 -16.90
CA GLN A 83 -32.95 26.16 -16.32
C GLN A 83 -32.14 25.32 -15.32
N VAL A 84 -32.84 24.55 -14.47
CA VAL A 84 -32.20 23.64 -13.50
C VAL A 84 -31.42 22.55 -14.21
N TYR A 85 -31.98 21.96 -15.28
CA TYR A 85 -31.29 20.97 -16.09
C TYR A 85 -30.00 21.53 -16.69
N GLN A 86 -30.06 22.69 -17.37
CA GLN A 86 -28.90 23.31 -18.00
C GLN A 86 -27.82 23.65 -16.97
N ARG A 87 -28.21 24.18 -15.81
CA ARG A 87 -27.27 24.49 -14.73
C ARG A 87 -26.62 23.24 -14.16
N CYS A 88 -27.39 22.20 -13.84
CA CYS A 88 -26.85 20.93 -13.37
C CYS A 88 -25.88 20.34 -14.39
N PHE A 89 -26.26 20.32 -15.66
CA PHE A 89 -25.42 19.79 -16.74
C PHE A 89 -24.09 20.53 -16.85
N SER A 90 -24.11 21.87 -16.74
CA SER A 90 -22.88 22.68 -16.75
C SER A 90 -21.96 22.34 -15.58
N LEU A 91 -22.50 22.21 -14.36
CA LEU A 91 -21.72 21.92 -13.16
C LEU A 91 -21.14 20.51 -13.17
N GLU A 92 -21.93 19.51 -13.56
CA GLU A 92 -21.46 18.12 -13.65
C GLU A 92 -20.39 17.96 -14.74
N SER A 93 -20.56 18.64 -15.89
CA SER A 93 -19.54 18.60 -16.95
C SER A 93 -18.25 19.29 -16.52
N GLU A 94 -18.33 20.45 -15.86
CA GLU A 94 -17.17 21.13 -15.29
C GLU A 94 -16.45 20.25 -14.24
N ALA A 95 -17.23 19.59 -13.36
CA ALA A 95 -16.68 18.66 -12.39
C ALA A 95 -15.94 17.51 -13.07
N PHE A 96 -16.54 16.89 -14.10
CA PHE A 96 -15.90 15.82 -14.87
C PHE A 96 -14.56 16.26 -15.50
N PHE A 97 -14.53 17.42 -16.16
CA PHE A 97 -13.29 17.93 -16.75
C PHE A 97 -12.23 18.24 -15.69
N THR A 98 -12.65 18.75 -14.54
CA THR A 98 -11.77 19.03 -13.41
C THR A 98 -11.14 17.75 -12.87
N ILE A 99 -11.97 16.71 -12.63
CA ILE A 99 -11.50 15.39 -12.21
C ILE A 99 -10.52 14.83 -13.23
N ARG A 100 -10.83 14.90 -14.52
CA ARG A 100 -9.95 14.40 -15.58
C ARG A 100 -8.58 15.10 -15.57
N LYS A 101 -8.55 16.39 -15.28
CA LYS A 101 -7.30 17.16 -15.16
C LYS A 101 -6.51 16.75 -13.92
N MET A 102 -7.18 16.59 -12.78
CA MET A 102 -6.56 16.20 -11.51
C MET A 102 -6.24 14.70 -11.44
N TRP A 103 -6.75 13.88 -12.35
CA TRP A 103 -6.65 12.42 -12.28
C TRP A 103 -5.22 11.93 -12.29
N GLU A 104 -4.38 12.49 -13.17
CA GLU A 104 -2.97 12.11 -13.26
C GLU A 104 -2.18 12.60 -12.03
N ASP A 105 -2.56 13.75 -11.47
CA ASP A 105 -1.89 14.36 -10.31
C ASP A 105 -2.33 13.75 -8.97
N SER A 106 -3.48 13.09 -8.94
CA SER A 106 -4.04 12.47 -7.73
C SER A 106 -3.32 11.16 -7.40
N SER A 107 -3.08 10.91 -6.10
CA SER A 107 -2.50 9.65 -5.64
C SER A 107 -3.47 8.48 -5.84
N ASP A 108 -2.94 7.29 -6.12
CA ASP A 108 -3.77 6.10 -6.32
C ASP A 108 -4.56 5.71 -5.07
N ASP A 109 -4.04 6.02 -3.88
CA ASP A 109 -4.76 5.81 -2.61
C ASP A 109 -5.97 6.77 -2.49
N ALA A 110 -5.80 8.04 -2.85
CA ALA A 110 -6.90 9.00 -2.88
C ALA A 110 -7.98 8.59 -3.89
N LYS A 111 -7.57 8.15 -5.10
CA LYS A 111 -8.48 7.61 -6.11
C LYS A 111 -9.27 6.42 -5.57
N LYS A 112 -8.59 5.41 -4.98
CA LYS A 112 -9.24 4.22 -4.41
C LYS A 112 -10.23 4.60 -3.31
N LYS A 113 -9.85 5.50 -2.41
CA LYS A 113 -10.68 5.96 -1.30
C LYS A 113 -11.93 6.71 -1.78
N CYS A 114 -11.77 7.62 -2.74
CA CYS A 114 -12.89 8.40 -3.28
C CYS A 114 -13.82 7.55 -4.14
N ILE A 115 -13.30 6.59 -4.93
CA ILE A 115 -14.14 5.62 -5.64
C ILE A 115 -14.94 4.76 -4.64
N LYS A 116 -14.36 4.39 -3.49
CA LYS A 116 -15.08 3.60 -2.48
C LYS A 116 -16.20 4.39 -1.80
N ILE A 117 -16.01 5.69 -1.60
CA ILE A 117 -17.02 6.58 -1.02
C ILE A 117 -18.19 6.75 -1.99
N ILE A 118 -17.91 6.79 -3.28
CA ILE A 118 -18.91 7.06 -4.31
C ILE A 118 -19.36 5.75 -4.92
N ARG A 119 -20.56 5.30 -4.52
CA ARG A 119 -21.14 4.08 -5.07
C ARG A 119 -21.25 4.20 -6.59
N PRO A 120 -20.75 3.22 -7.37
CA PRO A 120 -21.00 3.17 -8.80
C PRO A 120 -22.51 3.03 -9.02
N GLY A 121 -23.14 4.05 -9.61
CA GLY A 121 -24.58 4.11 -9.88
C GLY A 121 -25.29 5.31 -9.25
N ASP A 122 -25.00 5.62 -7.97
CA ASP A 122 -25.65 6.73 -7.24
C ASP A 122 -24.74 7.96 -7.07
N GLY A 123 -23.48 7.84 -7.50
CA GLY A 123 -22.51 8.92 -7.46
C GLY A 123 -22.75 10.00 -8.50
N ASN A 124 -22.29 11.22 -8.21
CA ASN A 124 -22.19 12.30 -9.19
C ASN A 124 -20.74 12.80 -9.25
N TYR A 125 -20.39 13.51 -10.33
CA TYR A 125 -19.02 14.01 -10.49
C TYR A 125 -18.70 15.12 -9.50
N PHE A 126 -19.70 15.87 -9.05
CA PHE A 126 -19.51 16.92 -8.05
C PHE A 126 -18.93 16.38 -6.72
N LEU A 127 -19.55 15.33 -6.16
CA LEU A 127 -19.08 14.66 -4.93
C LEU A 127 -17.71 14.00 -5.13
N PHE A 128 -17.43 13.51 -6.34
CA PHE A 128 -16.14 12.89 -6.65
C PHE A 128 -15.02 13.90 -6.67
N ARG A 129 -15.27 15.06 -7.30
CA ARG A 129 -14.36 16.20 -7.28
C ARG A 129 -14.07 16.65 -5.86
N ASP A 130 -15.10 16.83 -5.05
CA ASP A 130 -14.95 17.31 -3.67
C ASP A 130 -14.16 16.33 -2.80
N CYS A 131 -14.36 15.02 -2.99
CA CYS A 131 -13.56 14.02 -2.30
C CYS A 131 -12.07 14.09 -2.70
N LEU A 132 -11.78 14.18 -4.01
CA LEU A 132 -10.41 14.24 -4.50
C LEU A 132 -9.70 15.51 -4.01
N LEU A 133 -10.37 16.67 -4.05
CA LEU A 133 -9.87 17.92 -3.51
C LEU A 133 -9.59 17.82 -2.00
N GLY A 134 -10.51 17.24 -1.23
CA GLY A 134 -10.33 17.07 0.21
C GLY A 134 -9.18 16.13 0.58
N GLU A 135 -8.88 15.12 -0.24
CA GLU A 135 -7.70 14.28 -0.04
C GLU A 135 -6.40 14.96 -0.48
N GLN A 136 -6.45 15.79 -1.54
CA GLN A 136 -5.31 16.62 -1.95
C GLN A 136 -4.94 17.63 -0.85
N GLU A 137 -5.92 18.35 -0.29
CA GLU A 137 -5.69 19.31 0.80
C GLU A 137 -5.15 18.63 2.08
N LYS A 138 -5.59 17.40 2.39
CA LYS A 138 -5.04 16.64 3.54
C LYS A 138 -3.58 16.24 3.32
N ASN A 139 -3.22 15.86 2.10
CA ASN A 139 -1.85 15.51 1.76
C ASN A 139 -0.92 16.75 1.79
N GLU A 140 -1.42 17.91 1.35
CA GLU A 140 -0.70 19.18 1.46
C GLU A 140 -0.58 19.66 2.92
N GLY A 141 -1.68 19.57 3.69
CA GLY A 141 -1.71 19.96 5.11
C GLY A 141 -0.87 19.05 6.01
N SER A 142 -0.78 17.75 5.72
CA SER A 142 0.10 16.83 6.46
C SER A 142 1.58 17.07 6.19
N SER A 143 1.95 17.65 5.04
CA SER A 143 3.33 18.06 4.74
C SER A 143 3.73 19.38 5.42
N GLN A 144 2.76 20.20 5.85
CA GLN A 144 3.00 21.46 6.58
C GLN A 144 2.80 21.35 8.10
N GLY A 145 2.29 20.23 8.61
CA GLY A 145 1.93 20.03 10.03
C GLY A 145 3.07 19.63 10.98
N HIS A 146 4.34 19.55 10.55
CA HIS A 146 5.48 19.28 11.46
C HIS A 146 6.20 20.54 11.96
N HIS A 147 5.65 21.73 11.71
CA HIS A 147 6.09 22.98 12.32
C HIS A 147 4.91 23.90 12.60
N ARG A 148 4.35 23.82 13.82
CA ARG A 148 4.21 24.95 14.76
C ARG A 148 3.24 24.63 15.90
N PHE A 149 3.84 24.63 17.10
CA PHE A 149 3.35 24.92 18.46
C PHE A 149 2.13 24.16 19.00
#